data_AF-A0A7Y9HYA0-F1
#
_entry.id   AF-A0A7Y9HYA0-F1
#
_cell.length_a   1.000
_cell.length_b   1.000
_cell.length_c   1.000
_cell.angle_alpha   90.00
_cell.angle_beta   90.00
_cell.angle_gamma   90.00
#
_symmetry.space_group_name_H-M   'P 1'
#
loop_
_entity.id
_entity.type
_entity.pdbx_description
1 polymer ?
#
loop_
_entity_poly.entity_id
_entity_poly.type
_entity_poly.pdbx_seq_one_letter_code
_entity_poly.pdbx_strand_id
1 'polypeptide(L)'
;MNLAYRELKKADEYLKEYVKGLEEMMYMTSQDVRRPVANIIGLTNIINDFINSPAQLKKPIKYLKQSAVELDLFLNELTAFIGNLEKKGKSQ
;
A
#
# COMPACT_ATOMS: atom_id res chain seq x y z
N MET A 1 -8.51 -38.00 -18.00
CA MET A 1 -7.58 -37.19 -17.18
C MET A 1 -7.79 -37.54 -15.71
N ASN A 2 -6.77 -38.04 -15.00
CA ASN A 2 -6.86 -38.52 -13.61
C ASN A 2 -7.07 -37.33 -12.63
N LEU A 3 -7.81 -37.55 -11.53
CA LEU A 3 -8.05 -36.60 -10.43
C LEU A 3 -6.75 -35.92 -9.94
N ALA A 4 -5.67 -36.68 -9.71
CA ALA A 4 -4.38 -36.16 -9.25
C ALA A 4 -3.79 -35.10 -10.20
N TYR A 5 -3.96 -35.28 -11.52
CA TYR A 5 -3.50 -34.29 -12.49
C TYR A 5 -4.33 -33.00 -12.43
N ARG A 6 -5.63 -33.10 -12.18
CA ARG A 6 -6.51 -31.92 -12.03
C ARG A 6 -6.16 -31.12 -10.78
N GLU A 7 -5.90 -31.79 -9.67
CA GLU A 7 -5.50 -31.14 -8.42
C GLU A 7 -4.10 -30.50 -8.54
N LEU A 8 -3.15 -31.16 -9.19
CA LEU A 8 -1.83 -30.57 -9.48
C LEU A 8 -1.95 -29.31 -10.35
N LYS A 9 -2.78 -29.34 -11.40
CA LYS A 9 -2.98 -28.18 -12.28
C LYS A 9 -3.59 -26.98 -11.54
N LYS A 10 -4.59 -27.24 -10.68
CA LYS A 10 -5.20 -26.19 -9.84
C LYS A 10 -4.18 -25.57 -8.88
N ALA A 11 -3.35 -26.40 -8.23
CA ALA A 11 -2.32 -25.92 -7.31
C ALA A 11 -1.26 -25.05 -8.03
N ASP A 12 -0.86 -25.43 -9.24
CA ASP A 12 0.07 -24.63 -10.07
C ASP A 12 -0.55 -23.30 -10.50
N GLU A 13 -1.82 -23.30 -10.92
CA GLU A 13 -2.56 -22.08 -11.28
C GLU A 13 -2.70 -21.14 -10.07
N TYR A 14 -3.07 -21.68 -8.91
CA TYR A 14 -3.15 -20.92 -7.66
C TYR A 14 -1.79 -20.30 -7.28
N LEU A 15 -0.70 -21.08 -7.34
CA LEU A 15 0.63 -20.58 -6.99
C LEU A 15 1.05 -19.42 -7.91
N LYS A 16 0.77 -19.52 -9.21
CA LYS A 16 1.06 -18.45 -10.18
C LYS A 16 0.26 -17.19 -9.88
N GLU A 17 -1.03 -17.32 -9.58
CA GLU A 17 -1.87 -16.18 -9.20
C GLU A 17 -1.41 -15.54 -7.89
N TYR A 18 -1.02 -16.36 -6.91
CA TYR A 18 -0.53 -15.89 -5.62
C TYR A 18 0.78 -15.11 -5.76
N VAL A 19 1.76 -15.66 -6.51
CA VAL A 19 3.04 -14.99 -6.79
C VAL A 19 2.81 -13.66 -7.50
N LYS A 20 1.93 -13.63 -8.52
CA LYS A 20 1.59 -12.39 -9.21
C LYS A 20 0.97 -11.36 -8.26
N GLY A 21 0.12 -11.79 -7.34
CA GLY A 21 -0.43 -10.92 -6.31
C GLY A 21 0.64 -10.35 -5.37
N LEU A 22 1.66 -11.13 -5.02
CA LEU A 22 2.80 -10.64 -4.23
C LEU A 22 3.62 -9.59 -5.00
N GLU A 23 3.84 -9.79 -6.31
CA GLU A 23 4.54 -8.80 -7.16
C GLU A 23 3.78 -7.48 -7.23
N GLU A 24 2.44 -7.54 -7.36
CA GLU A 24 1.57 -6.36 -7.36
C GLU A 24 1.61 -5.63 -6.02
N MET A 25 1.62 -6.37 -4.90
CA MET A 25 1.81 -5.82 -3.56
C MET A 25 3.16 -5.10 -3.41
N MET A 26 4.24 -5.71 -3.91
CA MET A 26 5.58 -5.09 -3.91
C MET A 26 5.58 -3.81 -4.73
N TYR A 27 4.90 -3.78 -5.88
CA TYR A 27 4.78 -2.58 -6.70
C TYR A 27 4.03 -1.47 -5.94
N MET A 28 2.84 -1.76 -5.42
CA MET A 28 2.01 -0.84 -4.63
C MET A 28 2.81 -0.23 -3.46
N THR A 29 3.49 -1.06 -2.67
CA THR A 29 4.29 -0.60 -1.53
C THR A 29 5.50 0.24 -1.95
N SER A 30 6.14 -0.08 -3.07
CA SER A 30 7.33 0.65 -3.54
C SER A 30 7.03 2.04 -4.10
N GLN A 31 5.88 2.21 -4.76
CA GLN A 31 5.51 3.45 -5.45
C GLN A 31 4.61 4.34 -4.59
N ASP A 32 3.53 3.77 -4.06
CA ASP A 32 2.42 4.56 -3.54
C ASP A 32 2.60 4.94 -2.08
N VAL A 33 3.41 4.19 -1.31
CA VAL A 33 3.82 4.58 0.06
C VAL A 33 4.89 5.67 0.03
N ARG A 34 5.82 5.59 -0.94
CA ARG A 34 7.01 6.46 -0.97
C ARG A 34 6.61 7.93 -1.08
N ARG A 35 5.61 8.24 -1.89
CA ARG A 35 5.14 9.61 -2.13
C ARG A 35 4.60 10.30 -0.87
N PRO A 36 3.58 9.78 -0.16
CA PRO A 36 3.07 10.43 1.05
C PRO A 36 4.10 10.45 2.17
N VAL A 37 4.97 9.43 2.29
CA VAL A 37 6.07 9.44 3.28
C VAL A 37 7.08 10.55 3.00
N ALA A 38 7.54 10.70 1.76
CA ALA A 38 8.45 11.78 1.38
C ALA A 38 7.82 13.17 1.62
N ASN A 39 6.52 13.32 1.32
CA ASN A 39 5.79 14.55 1.60
C ASN A 39 5.73 14.85 3.10
N ILE A 40 5.41 13.84 3.93
CA ILE A 40 5.39 13.98 5.39
C ILE A 40 6.74 14.48 5.91
N ILE A 41 7.84 13.82 5.52
CA ILE A 41 9.20 14.20 5.92
C ILE A 41 9.55 15.63 5.47
N GLY A 42 9.28 15.96 4.20
CA GLY A 42 9.57 17.28 3.66
C GLY A 42 8.77 18.39 4.36
N LEU A 43 7.49 18.15 4.62
CA LEU A 43 6.61 19.10 5.28
C LEU A 43 6.95 19.27 6.76
N THR A 44 7.38 18.21 7.46
CA THR A 44 7.87 18.34 8.84
C THR A 44 9.12 19.19 8.93
N ASN A 45 10.02 19.12 7.94
CA ASN A 45 11.21 19.98 7.89
C ASN A 45 10.82 21.45 7.69
N ILE A 46 9.90 21.74 6.75
CA ILE A 46 9.38 23.09 6.53
C ILE A 46 8.69 23.63 7.79
N ILE A 47 7.88 22.81 8.47
CA ILE A 47 7.20 23.22 9.71
C ILE A 47 8.22 23.58 10.80
N ASN A 48 9.30 22.81 10.92
CA ASN A 48 10.37 23.08 11.88
C ASN A 48 11.03 24.43 11.62
N ASP A 49 11.29 24.78 10.35
CA ASP A 49 11.91 26.05 9.97
C ASP A 49 11.02 27.28 10.26
N PHE A 50 9.70 27.09 10.24
CA PHE A 50 8.71 28.17 10.43
C PHE A 50 7.98 28.10 11.77
N ILE A 51 8.52 27.39 12.77
CA ILE A 51 7.82 27.11 14.04
C ILE A 51 7.40 28.39 14.80
N ASN A 52 8.16 29.47 14.64
CA ASN A 52 7.89 30.78 15.25
C ASN A 52 7.00 31.70 14.39
N SER A 53 6.49 31.20 13.25
CA SER A 53 5.69 31.97 12.29
C SER A 53 4.34 31.28 12.01
N PRO A 54 3.35 31.40 12.92
CA PRO A 54 2.07 30.68 12.82
C PRO A 54 1.33 30.87 11.49
N ALA A 55 1.42 32.07 10.89
CA ALA A 55 0.81 32.37 9.59
C ALA A 55 1.39 31.51 8.46
N GLN A 56 2.68 31.17 8.53
CA GLN A 56 3.37 30.37 7.53
C GLN A 56 3.14 28.86 7.72
N LEU A 57 2.77 28.42 8.93
CA LEU A 57 2.51 27.01 9.24
C LEU A 57 1.18 26.47 8.69
N LYS A 58 0.20 27.33 8.45
CA LYS A 58 -1.16 26.90 8.06
C LYS A 58 -1.18 26.04 6.79
N LYS A 59 -0.36 26.39 5.79
CA LYS A 59 -0.32 25.68 4.50
C LYS A 59 0.48 24.36 4.59
N PRO A 60 1.69 24.30 5.15
CA PRO A 60 2.40 23.05 5.41
C PRO A 60 1.60 22.05 6.26
N ILE A 61 0.95 22.50 7.34
CA ILE A 61 0.11 21.63 8.19
C ILE A 61 -1.06 21.03 7.40
N LYS A 62 -1.70 21.83 6.54
CA LYS A 62 -2.79 21.34 5.67
C LYS A 62 -2.29 20.21 4.75
N TYR A 63 -1.15 20.39 4.10
CA TYR A 63 -0.59 19.37 3.21
C TYR A 63 -0.06 18.16 3.97
N LEU A 64 0.42 18.35 5.22
CA LEU A 64 0.86 17.25 6.06
C LEU A 64 -0.33 16.36 6.41
N LYS A 65 -1.45 16.99 6.79
CA LYS A 65 -2.72 16.27 7.00
C LYS A 65 -3.17 15.53 5.75
N GLN A 66 -3.09 16.16 4.58
CA GLN A 66 -3.45 15.51 3.32
C GLN A 66 -2.55 14.28 3.05
N SER A 67 -1.23 14.42 3.23
CA SER A 67 -0.29 13.32 3.01
C SER A 67 -0.52 12.15 3.97
N ALA A 68 -0.90 12.44 5.23
CA ALA A 68 -1.26 11.43 6.21
C ALA A 68 -2.57 10.69 5.82
N VAL A 69 -3.57 11.41 5.30
CA VAL A 69 -4.81 10.79 4.80
C VAL A 69 -4.56 9.93 3.56
N GLU A 70 -3.73 10.42 2.63
CA GLU A 70 -3.32 9.64 1.44
C GLU A 70 -2.61 8.35 1.83
N LEU A 71 -1.72 8.41 2.84
CA LEU A 71 -1.06 7.21 3.37
C LEU A 71 -2.05 6.23 4.01
N ASP A 72 -3.01 6.73 4.81
CA ASP A 72 -4.02 5.88 5.45
C ASP A 72 -4.91 5.17 4.43
N LEU A 73 -5.38 5.90 3.41
CA LEU A 73 -6.15 5.33 2.31
C LEU A 73 -5.39 4.21 1.60
N PHE A 74 -4.12 4.46 1.28
CA PHE A 74 -3.26 3.45 0.68
C PHE A 74 -3.10 2.20 1.56
N LEU A 75 -2.87 2.38 2.86
CA LEU A 75 -2.73 1.24 3.80
C LEU A 75 -4.02 0.41 3.88
N ASN A 76 -5.18 1.06 3.81
CA ASN A 76 -6.47 0.38 3.76
C ASN A 76 -6.64 -0.43 2.46
N GLU A 77 -6.28 0.15 1.31
CA GLU A 77 -6.30 -0.54 0.01
C GLU A 77 -5.36 -1.76 -0.01
N LEU A 78 -4.14 -1.59 0.49
CA LEU A 78 -3.15 -2.66 0.62
C LEU A 78 -3.66 -3.80 1.52
N THR A 79 -4.24 -3.45 2.67
CA THR A 79 -4.79 -4.44 3.60
C THR A 79 -5.94 -5.21 2.97
N ALA A 80 -6.84 -4.53 2.25
CA ALA A 80 -7.93 -5.16 1.53
C ALA A 80 -7.40 -6.10 0.42
N PHE A 81 -6.38 -5.66 -0.32
CA PHE A 81 -5.72 -6.46 -1.35
C PHE A 81 -5.13 -7.75 -0.77
N ILE A 82 -4.35 -7.66 0.31
CA ILE A 82 -3.75 -8.82 1.01
C ILE A 82 -4.86 -9.78 1.47
N GLY A 83 -5.89 -9.25 2.13
CA GLY A 83 -7.01 -10.07 2.62
C GLY A 83 -7.74 -10.81 1.50
N ASN A 84 -7.88 -10.18 0.32
CA ASN A 84 -8.47 -10.83 -0.85
C ASN A 84 -7.55 -11.89 -1.46
N LEU A 85 -6.23 -11.65 -1.48
CA LEU A 85 -5.24 -12.62 -1.95
C LEU A 85 -5.25 -13.89 -1.07
N GLU A 86 -5.31 -13.72 0.26
CA GLU A 86 -5.41 -14.86 1.19
C GLU A 86 -6.72 -15.65 1.04
N LYS A 87 -7.85 -14.96 0.87
CA LYS A 87 -9.16 -15.62 0.70
C LYS A 87 -9.20 -16.46 -0.57
N LYS A 88 -8.60 -15.99 -1.66
CA LYS A 88 -8.47 -16.77 -2.89
C LYS A 88 -7.71 -18.09 -2.65
N GLY A 89 -6.73 -18.09 -1.74
CA GLY A 89 -6.01 -19.30 -1.35
C GLY A 89 -6.72 -20.24 -0.38
N LYS A 90 -7.68 -19.73 0.39
CA LYS A 90 -8.44 -20.53 1.39
C LYS A 90 -9.77 -21.07 0.84
N SER A 91 -10.24 -20.58 -0.30
CA SER A 91 -11.56 -20.91 -0.88
C SER A 91 -11.52 -22.05 -1.92
N GLN A 92 -10.41 -22.79 -2.01
CA GLN A 92 -10.24 -23.94 -2.91
C GLN A 92 -10.00 -25.23 -2.14
#